data_AF-A0A497RES5-F1
#
_entry.id   AF-A0A497RES5-F1
#
_cell.length_a   1.000
_cell.length_b   1.000
_cell.length_c   1.000
_cell.angle_alpha   90.00
_cell.angle_beta   90.00
_cell.angle_gamma   90.00
#
_symmetry.space_group_name_H-M   'P 1'
#
loop_
_entity.id
_entity.type
_entity.pdbx_description
1 polymer ?
#
loop_
_entity_poly.entity_id
_entity_poly.type
_entity_poly.pdbx_seq_one_letter_code
_entity_poly.pdbx_strand_id
1 'polypeptide(L)'
;MLIEILKVALTLCIFIKASLEDLKRREIQDRLWLILIFLSIPLNFIQYTQQSFNLAFSLLQFLLTFAFANIMYYLLNFGGADCKALICLSLMFPIYPQIFE
;
A
#
# COMPACT_ATOMS: atom_id res chain seq x y z
N MET A 1 8.23 6.07 14.14
CA MET A 1 9.49 6.41 13.41
C MET A 1 10.21 5.22 12.74
N LEU A 2 10.93 4.31 13.43
CA LEU A 2 11.72 3.26 12.74
C LEU A 2 10.88 2.35 11.84
N ILE A 3 9.71 1.91 12.32
CA ILE A 3 8.79 1.06 11.56
C ILE A 3 8.25 1.80 10.34
N GLU A 4 7.95 3.08 10.44
CA GLU A 4 7.46 3.88 9.32
C GLU A 4 8.54 4.03 8.25
N ILE A 5 9.80 4.31 8.64
CA ILE A 5 10.93 4.35 7.71
C ILE A 5 11.08 2.99 7.00
N LEU A 6 11.00 1.89 7.74
CA LEU A 6 11.04 0.54 7.17
C LEU A 6 9.90 0.31 6.16
N LYS A 7 8.67 0.69 6.51
CA LYS A 7 7.49 0.54 5.64
C LYS A 7 7.65 1.36 4.36
N VAL A 8 8.12 2.60 4.47
CA VAL A 8 8.40 3.47 3.31
C VAL A 8 9.49 2.86 2.45
N ALA A 9 10.60 2.41 3.04
CA ALA A 9 11.70 1.79 2.30
C ALA A 9 11.26 0.52 1.55
N LEU A 10 10.52 -0.39 2.22
CA LEU A 10 9.99 -1.61 1.61
C LEU A 10 9.03 -1.30 0.45
N THR A 11 8.12 -0.34 0.66
CA THR A 11 7.16 0.07 -0.37
C THR A 11 7.88 0.66 -1.58
N LEU A 12 8.86 1.53 -1.34
CA LEU A 12 9.66 2.17 -2.38
C LEU A 12 10.47 1.13 -3.17
N CYS A 13 11.09 0.15 -2.51
CA CYS A 13 11.81 -0.93 -3.18
C CYS A 13 10.88 -1.76 -4.10
N ILE A 14 9.68 -2.10 -3.63
CA ILE A 14 8.71 -2.87 -4.42
C ILE A 14 8.18 -2.04 -5.59
N PHE A 15 7.93 -0.74 -5.39
CA PHE A 15 7.44 0.16 -6.44
C PHE A 15 8.50 0.45 -7.50
N ILE A 16 9.78 0.61 -7.12
CA ILE A 16 10.87 0.68 -8.09
C ILE A 16 10.91 -0.59 -8.92
N LYS A 17 10.82 -1.77 -8.27
CA LYS A 17 10.79 -3.04 -9.01
C LYS A 17 9.59 -3.14 -9.94
N ALA A 18 8.39 -2.74 -9.50
CA ALA A 18 7.20 -2.72 -10.34
C ALA A 18 7.36 -1.78 -11.54
N SER A 19 7.91 -0.58 -11.34
CA SER A 19 8.20 0.36 -12.42
C SER A 19 9.24 -0.17 -13.41
N LEU A 20 10.27 -0.87 -12.93
CA LEU A 20 11.24 -1.54 -13.80
C LEU A 20 10.63 -2.69 -14.60
N GLU A 21 9.70 -3.45 -14.02
CA GLU A 21 8.96 -4.50 -14.73
C GLU A 21 8.03 -3.90 -15.79
N ASP A 22 7.32 -2.82 -15.45
CA ASP A 22 6.46 -2.10 -16.39
C ASP A 22 7.25 -1.52 -17.58
N LEU A 23 8.41 -0.89 -17.34
CA LEU A 23 9.26 -0.38 -18.41
C LEU A 23 9.79 -1.48 -19.34
N LYS A 24 10.08 -2.67 -18.80
CA LYS A 24 10.70 -3.77 -19.57
C LYS A 24 9.69 -4.65 -20.29
N ARG A 25 8.55 -4.93 -19.66
CA ARG A 25 7.59 -5.97 -20.07
C ARG A 25 6.19 -5.42 -20.31
N ARG A 26 5.92 -4.16 -19.95
CA ARG A 26 4.56 -3.56 -19.94
C ARG A 26 3.55 -4.35 -19.10
N GLU A 27 4.05 -5.18 -18.19
CA GLU A 27 3.28 -6.04 -17.31
C GLU A 27 4.00 -6.12 -15.96
N ILE A 28 3.22 -6.01 -14.88
CA ILE A 28 3.71 -6.07 -13.51
C ILE A 28 3.26 -7.38 -12.89
N GLN A 29 4.18 -8.10 -12.24
CA GLN A 29 3.84 -9.38 -11.61
C GLN A 29 2.95 -9.19 -10.38
N ASP A 30 1.83 -9.91 -10.33
CA ASP A 30 0.89 -9.85 -9.20
C ASP A 30 1.50 -10.25 -7.84
N ARG A 31 2.61 -10.99 -7.88
CA ARG A 31 3.38 -11.38 -6.69
C ARG A 31 3.87 -10.16 -5.90
N LEU A 32 4.19 -9.05 -6.56
CA LEU A 32 4.69 -7.84 -5.90
C LEU A 32 3.62 -7.24 -4.96
N TRP A 33 2.36 -7.20 -5.42
CA TRP A 33 1.23 -6.70 -4.63
C TRP A 33 0.94 -7.62 -3.44
N LEU A 34 0.97 -8.94 -3.66
CA LEU A 34 0.77 -9.92 -2.59
C LEU A 34 1.85 -9.83 -1.51
N ILE A 35 3.10 -9.57 -1.89
CA ILE A 35 4.20 -9.35 -0.93
C ILE A 35 3.91 -8.12 -0.07
N LEU A 36 3.46 -7.01 -0.66
CA LEU A 36 3.10 -5.80 0.10
C LEU A 36 1.96 -6.06 1.10
N ILE A 37 0.90 -6.73 0.65
CA ILE A 37 -0.24 -7.07 1.50
C ILE A 37 0.23 -7.95 2.67
N PHE A 38 1.01 -8.99 2.38
CA PHE A 38 1.53 -9.90 3.39
C PHE A 38 2.43 -9.20 4.41
N LEU A 39 3.32 -8.30 3.96
CA LEU A 39 4.20 -7.52 4.83
C LEU A 39 3.44 -6.47 5.66
N SER A 40 2.32 -5.94 5.15
CA SER A 40 1.56 -4.91 5.86
C SER A 40 0.99 -5.40 7.18
N ILE A 41 0.58 -6.67 7.27
CA ILE A 41 -0.06 -7.25 8.47
C ILE A 41 0.87 -7.22 9.69
N PRO A 42 2.06 -7.87 9.68
CA PRO A 42 2.96 -7.85 10.82
C PRO A 42 3.48 -6.43 11.10
N LEU A 43 3.75 -5.63 10.08
CA LEU A 43 4.26 -4.27 10.28
C LEU A 43 3.23 -3.34 10.94
N ASN A 44 1.96 -3.43 10.55
CA ASN A 44 0.88 -2.68 11.19
C ASN A 44 0.61 -3.19 12.61
N PHE A 45 0.72 -4.51 12.84
CA PHE A 45 0.59 -5.06 14.18
C PHE A 45 1.66 -4.51 15.12
N ILE A 46 2.94 -4.50 14.70
CA ILE A 46 4.02 -3.93 15.50
C ILE A 46 3.86 -2.41 15.64
N GLN A 47 3.41 -1.70 14.59
CA GLN A 47 3.14 -0.26 14.70
C GLN A 47 2.04 0.02 15.72
N TYR A 48 0.94 -0.76 15.72
CA TYR A 48 -0.18 -0.59 16.63
C TYR A 48 0.21 -0.80 18.10
N THR A 49 1.14 -1.74 18.38
CA THR A 49 1.64 -1.96 19.74
C THR A 49 2.56 -0.84 20.22
N GLN A 50 3.24 -0.14 19.32
CA GLN A 50 4.10 1.02 19.64
C GLN A 50 3.31 2.33 19.74
N GLN A 51 2.38 2.54 18.81
CA GLN A 51 1.56 3.73 18.69
C GLN A 51 0.15 3.28 18.30
N SER A 52 -0.73 3.26 19.29
CA SER A 52 -2.11 2.90 19.05
C SER A 52 -2.77 3.93 18.14
N PHE A 53 -3.60 3.43 17.23
CA PHE A 53 -4.37 4.25 16.31
C PHE A 53 -5.78 3.75 16.20
N ASN A 54 -6.67 4.60 15.72
CA ASN A 54 -8.07 4.22 15.66
C ASN A 54 -8.31 3.22 14.52
N LEU A 55 -8.55 1.96 14.89
CA LEU A 55 -8.81 0.87 13.95
C LEU A 55 -10.05 1.10 13.10
N ALA A 56 -11.08 1.76 13.63
CA ALA A 56 -12.29 2.07 12.86
C ALA A 56 -12.00 3.09 11.75
N PHE A 57 -11.19 4.12 12.03
CA PHE A 57 -10.75 5.06 11.00
C PHE A 57 -9.84 4.40 9.96
N SER A 58 -8.93 3.52 10.39
CA SER A 58 -8.07 2.76 9.48
C SER A 58 -8.88 1.85 8.54
N LEU A 59 -9.88 1.15 9.06
CA LEU A 59 -10.78 0.32 8.26
C LEU A 59 -11.61 1.17 7.29
N LEU A 60 -12.14 2.31 7.75
CA LEU A 60 -12.88 3.24 6.89
C LEU A 60 -12.00 3.75 5.75
N GLN A 61 -10.77 4.19 6.05
CA GLN A 61 -9.78 4.64 5.06
C GLN A 61 -9.51 3.54 4.01
N PHE A 62 -9.30 2.31 4.46
CA PHE A 62 -9.06 1.17 3.56
C PHE A 62 -10.27 0.94 2.65
N LEU A 63 -11.48 0.88 3.21
CA LEU A 63 -12.70 0.65 2.43
C LEU A 63 -12.95 1.76 1.41
N LEU A 64 -12.72 3.03 1.78
CA LEU A 64 -12.84 4.16 0.86
C LEU A 64 -11.82 4.07 -0.27
N THR A 65 -10.55 3.79 0.04
CA THR A 65 -9.50 3.65 -0.98
C THR A 65 -9.76 2.44 -1.88
N PHE A 66 -10.21 1.32 -1.32
CA PHE A 66 -10.55 0.12 -2.06
C PHE A 66 -11.73 0.35 -3.00
N ALA A 67 -12.80 0.99 -2.51
CA ALA A 67 -13.95 1.35 -3.33
C ALA A 67 -13.53 2.30 -4.47
N PHE A 68 -12.75 3.33 -4.15
CA PHE A 68 -12.23 4.28 -5.13
C PHE A 68 -11.37 3.60 -6.21
N ALA A 69 -10.43 2.74 -5.82
CA ALA A 69 -9.58 2.02 -6.76
C ALA A 69 -10.39 1.09 -7.68
N ASN A 70 -11.42 0.40 -7.16
CA ASN A 70 -12.31 -0.41 -7.98
C ASN A 70 -13.19 0.44 -8.92
N ILE A 71 -13.66 1.59 -8.47
CA ILE A 71 -14.39 2.54 -9.32
C ILE A 71 -13.48 2.98 -10.49
N MET A 72 -12.23 3.35 -10.20
CA MET A 72 -11.27 3.71 -11.24
C MET A 72 -11.04 2.57 -12.23
N TYR A 73 -10.87 1.34 -11.73
CA TYR A 73 -10.62 0.18 -12.59
C TYR A 73 -11.83 -0.16 -13.49
N TYR A 74 -13.03 -0.31 -12.90
CA TYR A 74 -14.20 -0.82 -13.62
C TYR A 74 -14.99 0.25 -14.39
N LEU A 75 -15.10 1.48 -13.86
CA LEU A 75 -15.90 2.54 -14.48
C LEU A 75 -15.07 3.46 -15.37
N LEU A 76 -13.79 3.68 -15.03
CA LEU A 76 -12.93 4.63 -15.73
C LEU A 76 -11.87 3.96 -16.62
N ASN A 77 -11.84 2.62 -16.68
CA ASN A 77 -10.83 1.83 -17.41
C ASN A 77 -9.39 2.27 -17.10
N PHE A 78 -9.14 2.64 -15.83
CA PHE A 78 -7.82 3.06 -15.40
C PHE A 78 -6.86 1.86 -15.27
N GLY A 79 -5.56 2.13 -15.24
CA GLY A 79 -4.53 1.10 -15.11
C GLY A 79 -4.76 0.22 -13.88
N GLY A 80 -4.95 -1.10 -14.09
CA GLY A 80 -5.15 -2.05 -12.99
C GLY A 80 -3.97 -2.13 -12.03
N ALA A 81 -2.76 -1.89 -12.52
CA ALA A 81 -1.56 -1.81 -11.69
C ALA A 81 -1.61 -0.64 -10.69
N ASP A 82 -2.03 0.54 -11.15
CA ASP A 82 -2.14 1.73 -10.30
C ASP A 82 -3.21 1.54 -9.23
N CYS A 83 -4.34 0.93 -9.60
CA CYS A 83 -5.42 0.60 -8.66
C CYS A 83 -4.94 -0.39 -7.58
N LYS A 84 -4.18 -1.43 -7.97
CA LYS A 84 -3.56 -2.37 -7.02
C LYS A 84 -2.54 -1.67 -6.11
N ALA A 85 -1.75 -0.73 -6.65
CA ALA A 85 -0.79 0.05 -5.88
C ALA A 85 -1.49 0.90 -4.81
N LEU A 86 -2.61 1.56 -5.14
CA LEU A 86 -3.41 2.34 -4.18
C LEU A 86 -3.96 1.46 -3.05
N ILE A 87 -4.49 0.29 -3.38
CA ILE A 87 -4.99 -0.67 -2.39
C ILE A 87 -3.85 -1.11 -1.45
N CYS A 88 -2.71 -1.51 -2.01
CA CYS A 88 -1.53 -1.90 -1.22
C CYS A 88 -1.01 -0.77 -0.33
N LEU A 89 -1.00 0.48 -0.82
CA LEU A 89 -0.64 1.65 -0.03
C LEU A 89 -1.58 1.87 1.14
N SER A 90 -2.90 1.76 0.92
CA SER A 90 -3.88 1.96 1.99
C SER A 90 -3.76 0.93 3.12
N LEU A 91 -3.40 -0.31 2.77
CA LEU A 91 -3.11 -1.37 3.75
C LEU A 91 -1.76 -1.12 4.43
N MET A 92 -0.73 -0.79 3.67
CA MET A 92 0.60 -0.56 4.23
C MET A 92 0.61 0.67 5.13
N PHE A 93 -0.15 1.73 4.85
CA PHE A 93 -0.15 2.98 5.62
C PHE A 93 -1.57 3.32 6.12
N PRO A 94 -2.03 2.68 7.22
CA PRO A 94 -3.32 3.00 7.84
C PRO A 94 -3.33 4.38 8.52
N ILE A 95 -2.17 4.98 8.69
CA ILE A 95 -1.97 6.35 9.14
C ILE A 95 -0.80 6.91 8.33
N TYR A 96 -0.80 8.21 8.14
CA TYR A 96 0.32 8.91 7.54
C TYR A 96 1.62 8.70 8.37
N PRO A 97 2.76 8.36 7.74
CA PRO A 97 4.04 8.22 8.42
C PRO A 97 4.61 9.58 8.85
N GLN A 98 4.95 9.72 10.13
CA GLN A 98 5.55 10.91 10.75
C GLN A 98 7.07 10.71 10.88
N ILE A 99 7.80 10.94 9.79
CA ILE A 99 9.26 10.75 9.73
C ILE A 99 10.03 12.04 10.07
N PHE A 100 9.46 13.20 9.76
CA PHE A 100 10.14 14.50 9.83
C PHE A 100 9.53 15.47 10.87
N GLU A 101 8.71 14.96 11.79
CA GLU A 101 8.15 15.76 12.89
C GLU A 101 9.03 15.74 14.14
#